data_AF-A0A1X0P889-F1
#
_entry.id   AF-A0A1X0P889-F1
#
_cell.length_a   1.000
_cell.length_b   1.000
_cell.length_c   1.000
_cell.angle_alpha   90.00
_cell.angle_beta   90.00
_cell.angle_gamma   90.00
#
_symmetry.space_group_name_H-M   'P 1'
#
loop_
_entity.id
_entity.type
_entity.pdbx_description
1 polymer ?
#
loop_
_entity_poly.entity_id
_entity_poly.type
_entity_poly.pdbx_seq_one_letter_code
_entity_poly.pdbx_strand_id
1 'polypeptide(L)'
;MWRTAVLYISRSTALQVSKKNLRLKCSTCRRLLPAAHFNKTTAPSHSLVCVDCKRLCVLCGLHLTLDHFTDASAELCDRCLAKRHVARENVYFRYPVLKYRSCPFSVDQMRDEIRREGPSK
;
A
#
# COMPACT_ATOMS: atom_id res chain seq x y z
N MET A 1 -4.40 -53.95 19.07
CA MET A 1 -3.62 -52.71 18.86
C MET A 1 -4.61 -51.57 18.60
N TRP A 2 -4.93 -50.77 19.63
CA TRP A 2 -5.89 -49.66 19.51
C TRP A 2 -5.15 -48.40 19.05
N ARG A 3 -5.65 -47.75 18.00
CA ARG A 3 -5.19 -46.44 17.55
C ARG A 3 -6.12 -45.38 18.13
N THR A 4 -5.65 -44.65 19.13
CA THR A 4 -6.30 -43.43 19.63
C THR A 4 -6.09 -42.30 18.62
N ALA A 5 -7.15 -41.91 17.92
CA ALA A 5 -7.18 -40.69 17.15
C ALA A 5 -7.43 -39.50 18.10
N VAL A 6 -6.42 -38.64 18.25
CA VAL A 6 -6.56 -37.38 18.97
C VAL A 6 -7.17 -36.37 18.01
N LEU A 7 -8.47 -36.11 18.15
CA LEU A 7 -9.15 -35.03 17.46
C LEU A 7 -8.81 -33.71 18.16
N TYR A 8 -7.97 -32.91 17.51
CA TYR A 8 -7.64 -31.55 17.94
C TYR A 8 -8.82 -30.63 17.61
N ILE A 9 -9.73 -30.45 18.56
CA ILE A 9 -10.84 -29.51 18.43
C ILE A 9 -10.29 -28.10 18.61
N SER A 10 -9.92 -27.46 17.49
CA SER A 10 -9.68 -26.02 17.42
C SER A 10 -11.00 -25.27 17.67
N ARG A 11 -11.31 -24.97 18.94
CA ARG A 11 -12.39 -24.05 19.32
C ARG A 11 -12.00 -22.62 18.94
N SER A 12 -12.24 -22.26 17.68
CA SER A 12 -12.32 -20.87 17.26
C SER A 12 -13.71 -20.34 17.58
N THR A 13 -13.98 -20.09 18.86
CA THR A 13 -15.13 -19.28 19.27
C THR A 13 -14.92 -17.86 18.76
N ALA A 14 -15.48 -17.58 17.59
CA ALA A 14 -15.57 -16.22 17.06
C ALA A 14 -16.57 -15.45 17.93
N LEU A 15 -16.04 -14.74 18.94
CA LEU A 15 -16.80 -13.73 19.66
C LEU A 15 -17.20 -12.64 18.66
N GLN A 16 -18.44 -12.68 18.19
CA GLN A 16 -19.04 -11.60 17.41
C GLN A 16 -19.28 -10.41 18.34
N VAL A 17 -18.22 -9.68 18.66
CA VAL A 17 -18.30 -8.41 19.37
C VAL A 17 -18.93 -7.38 18.43
N SER A 18 -19.99 -6.72 18.90
CA SER A 18 -20.62 -5.62 18.17
C SER A 18 -19.58 -4.53 17.85
N LYS A 19 -19.26 -4.37 16.57
CA LYS A 19 -18.28 -3.37 16.08
C LYS A 19 -18.63 -1.94 16.50
N LYS A 20 -19.90 -1.67 16.86
CA LYS A 20 -20.40 -0.33 17.21
C LYS A 20 -19.71 0.28 18.43
N ASN A 21 -19.25 -0.53 19.37
CA ASN A 21 -18.57 -0.07 20.59
C ASN A 21 -17.10 -0.49 20.67
N LEU A 22 -16.57 -1.15 19.62
CA LEU A 22 -15.19 -1.59 19.61
C LEU A 22 -14.27 -0.38 19.46
N ARG A 23 -13.48 -0.10 20.50
CA ARG A 23 -12.42 0.89 20.49
C ARG A 23 -11.08 0.20 20.37
N LEU A 24 -10.24 0.70 19.47
CA LEU A 24 -8.91 0.18 19.20
C LEU A 24 -7.89 1.27 19.53
N LYS A 25 -6.74 0.86 20.05
CA LYS A 25 -5.64 1.77 20.37
C LYS A 25 -4.75 1.95 19.13
N CYS A 26 -4.52 3.18 18.72
CA CYS A 26 -3.55 3.49 17.66
C CYS A 26 -2.12 3.34 18.20
N SER A 27 -1.24 2.65 17.48
CA SER A 27 0.17 2.49 17.85
C SER A 27 0.97 3.80 17.77
N THR A 28 0.60 4.71 16.86
CA THR A 28 1.31 6.00 16.67
C THR A 28 0.86 7.07 17.67
N CYS A 29 -0.42 7.49 17.64
CA CYS A 29 -0.91 8.57 18.52
C CYS A 29 -1.37 8.07 19.91
N ARG A 30 -1.34 6.76 20.17
CA ARG A 30 -1.75 6.12 21.44
C ARG A 30 -3.21 6.36 21.87
N ARG A 31 -4.01 7.07 21.07
CA ARG A 31 -5.45 7.33 21.31
C ARG A 31 -6.28 6.07 21.13
N LEU A 32 -7.31 5.92 21.97
CA LEU A 32 -8.38 4.91 21.83
C LEU A 32 -9.48 5.49 20.94
N LEU A 33 -9.63 4.93 19.74
CA LEU A 33 -10.56 5.42 18.72
C LEU A 33 -11.55 4.32 18.31
N PRO A 34 -12.78 4.66 17.88
CA PRO A 34 -13.70 3.69 17.30
C PRO A 34 -13.08 2.93 16.12
N ALA A 35 -13.48 1.68 15.92
CA ALA A 35 -12.99 0.84 14.83
C ALA A 35 -13.16 1.48 13.43
N ALA A 36 -14.09 2.41 13.25
CA ALA A 36 -14.28 3.18 12.01
C ALA A 36 -13.07 4.05 11.61
N HIS A 37 -12.23 4.45 12.57
CA HIS A 37 -11.00 5.22 12.30
C HIS A 37 -9.83 4.35 11.84
N PHE A 38 -10.05 3.06 11.59
CA PHE A 38 -9.03 2.14 11.13
C PHE A 38 -9.50 1.52 9.80
N ASN A 39 -8.64 1.58 8.77
CA ASN A 39 -8.91 0.90 7.51
C ASN A 39 -9.06 -0.62 7.75
N LYS A 40 -9.87 -1.27 6.90
CA LYS A 40 -10.27 -2.69 7.01
C LYS A 40 -9.17 -3.55 7.64
N THR A 41 -9.48 -4.06 8.83
CA THR A 41 -8.60 -4.77 9.75
C THR A 41 -8.20 -6.14 9.20
N THR A 42 -7.22 -6.19 8.31
CA THR A 42 -6.41 -7.39 8.06
C THR A 42 -5.03 -7.30 8.73
N ALA A 43 -4.71 -6.14 9.32
CA ALA A 43 -3.45 -5.91 10.01
C ALA A 43 -3.43 -6.60 11.39
N PRO A 44 -2.29 -7.17 11.82
CA PRO A 44 -2.10 -7.64 13.18
C PRO A 44 -2.45 -6.57 14.21
N SER A 45 -3.01 -6.97 15.35
CA SER A 45 -3.49 -6.05 16.40
C SER A 45 -2.42 -5.10 16.94
N HIS A 46 -1.14 -5.48 16.88
CA HIS A 46 -0.01 -4.67 17.35
C HIS A 46 0.42 -3.57 16.37
N SER A 47 -0.04 -3.58 15.12
CA SER A 47 0.33 -2.61 14.09
C SER A 47 -0.85 -1.73 13.64
N LEU A 48 -1.89 -1.61 14.47
CA LEU A 48 -3.06 -0.80 14.14
C LEU A 48 -2.70 0.69 14.19
N VAL A 49 -2.86 1.37 13.05
CA VAL A 49 -2.67 2.82 12.91
C VAL A 49 -3.96 3.43 12.38
N CYS A 50 -4.42 4.49 13.04
CA CYS A 50 -5.63 5.20 12.64
C CYS A 50 -5.43 5.98 11.33
N VAL A 51 -6.52 6.31 10.65
CA VAL A 51 -6.50 7.05 9.38
C VAL A 51 -5.80 8.42 9.54
N ASP A 52 -6.00 9.13 10.64
CA ASP A 52 -5.34 10.41 10.91
C ASP A 52 -3.81 10.31 11.02
N CYS A 53 -3.29 9.16 11.43
CA CYS A 53 -1.85 8.91 11.53
C CYS A 53 -1.27 8.33 10.24
N LYS A 54 -2.10 8.19 9.21
CA LYS A 54 -1.70 7.78 7.87
C LYS A 54 -1.78 8.98 6.93
N ARG A 55 -0.97 8.92 5.88
CA ARG A 55 -1.01 9.87 4.79
C ARG A 55 -1.44 9.20 3.50
N LEU A 56 -2.24 9.90 2.70
CA LEU A 56 -2.64 9.46 1.38
C LEU A 56 -1.53 9.75 0.37
N CYS A 57 -1.04 8.72 -0.32
CA CYS A 57 -0.19 8.93 -1.50
C CYS A 57 -1.06 9.29 -2.71
N VAL A 58 -0.82 10.45 -3.32
CA VAL A 58 -1.65 10.97 -4.43
C VAL A 58 -1.57 10.09 -5.68
N LEU A 59 -0.46 9.37 -5.89
CA LEU A 59 -0.27 8.55 -7.10
C LEU A 59 -0.92 7.17 -7.00
N CYS A 60 -0.83 6.49 -5.85
CA CYS A 60 -1.39 5.15 -5.70
C CYS A 60 -2.71 5.10 -4.92
N GLY A 61 -3.17 6.21 -4.34
CA GLY A 61 -4.43 6.29 -3.60
C GLY A 61 -4.45 5.50 -2.28
N LEU A 62 -3.29 5.06 -1.79
CA LEU A 62 -3.20 4.26 -0.56
C LEU A 62 -2.90 5.17 0.64
N HIS A 63 -3.58 4.90 1.75
CA HIS A 63 -3.25 5.47 3.06
C HIS A 63 -2.15 4.65 3.72
N LEU A 64 -0.96 5.22 3.83
CA LEU A 64 0.23 4.60 4.36
C LEU A 64 0.71 5.34 5.61
N THR A 65 1.44 4.65 6.47
CA THR A 65 2.12 5.26 7.62
C THR A 65 3.26 6.17 7.17
N LEU A 66 3.68 7.09 8.04
CA LEU A 66 4.66 8.14 7.69
C LEU A 66 6.07 7.61 7.38
N ASP A 67 6.40 6.39 7.82
CA ASP A 67 7.63 5.68 7.48
C ASP A 67 7.76 5.32 5.99
N HIS A 68 6.66 5.40 5.23
CA HIS A 68 6.66 5.22 3.78
C HIS A 68 6.82 6.52 2.98
N PHE A 69 7.18 7.61 3.65
CA PHE A 69 7.41 8.91 3.05
C PHE A 69 8.76 9.47 3.52
N THR A 70 9.67 9.70 2.59
CA THR A 70 10.99 10.31 2.86
C THR A 70 10.89 11.68 3.52
N ASP A 71 9.87 12.47 3.18
CA ASP A 71 9.61 13.78 3.80
C ASP A 71 8.20 13.88 4.35
N ALA A 72 8.06 14.52 5.52
CA ALA A 72 6.76 14.82 6.13
C ALA A 72 5.90 15.79 5.29
N SER A 73 6.44 16.39 4.23
CA SER A 73 5.70 17.18 3.23
C SER A 73 5.43 16.43 1.92
N ALA A 74 6.08 15.28 1.67
CA ALA A 74 5.96 14.56 0.40
C ALA A 74 4.55 14.00 0.17
N GLU A 75 3.97 14.32 -0.98
CA GLU A 75 2.66 13.81 -1.43
C GLU A 75 2.72 12.37 -1.98
N LEU A 76 3.94 11.90 -2.27
CA LEU A 76 4.21 10.60 -2.86
C LEU A 76 4.92 9.71 -1.86
N CYS A 77 4.45 8.47 -1.72
CA CYS A 77 5.18 7.47 -0.96
C CYS A 77 6.45 7.02 -1.69
N ASP A 78 7.40 6.46 -0.96
CA ASP A 78 8.74 6.10 -1.47
C ASP A 78 8.68 5.15 -2.65
N ARG A 79 7.72 4.21 -2.64
CA ARG A 79 7.52 3.29 -3.77
C ARG A 79 7.05 4.02 -5.04
N CYS A 80 6.19 5.03 -4.88
CA CYS A 80 5.71 5.85 -5.99
C CYS A 80 6.79 6.82 -6.48
N LEU A 81 7.59 7.39 -5.57
CA LEU A 81 8.78 8.17 -5.90
C LEU A 81 9.78 7.34 -6.72
N ALA A 82 10.13 6.15 -6.24
CA ALA A 82 11.03 5.24 -6.95
C ALA A 82 10.50 4.89 -8.36
N LYS A 83 9.20 4.57 -8.48
CA LYS A 83 8.57 4.33 -9.80
C LYS A 83 8.66 5.54 -10.71
N ARG A 84 8.47 6.74 -10.18
CA ARG A 84 8.59 8.00 -10.94
C ARG A 84 10.03 8.20 -11.42
N HIS A 85 11.03 7.93 -10.58
CA HIS A 85 12.44 7.99 -10.98
C HIS A 85 12.75 7.00 -12.11
N VAL A 86 12.35 5.73 -11.96
CA VAL A 86 12.56 4.72 -13.01
C VAL A 86 11.82 5.07 -14.31
N ALA A 87 10.62 5.63 -14.22
CA ALA A 87 9.86 6.07 -15.40
C ALA A 87 10.51 7.26 -16.14
N ARG A 88 11.45 7.99 -15.53
CA ARG A 88 12.20 9.03 -16.25
C ARG A 88 13.16 8.45 -17.28
N GLU A 89 13.70 7.26 -17.01
CA GLU A 89 14.75 6.66 -17.84
C GLU A 89 14.27 5.43 -18.59
N ASN A 90 13.23 4.75 -18.09
CA ASN A 90 12.74 3.51 -18.65
C ASN A 90 11.40 3.70 -19.37
N VAL A 91 11.46 3.56 -20.69
CA VAL A 91 10.32 3.69 -21.61
C VAL A 91 9.14 2.76 -21.28
N TYR A 92 9.39 1.56 -20.77
CA TYR A 92 8.33 0.61 -20.44
C TYR A 92 7.65 0.87 -19.09
N PHE A 93 8.32 1.62 -18.21
CA PHE A 93 7.69 2.12 -16.98
C PHE A 93 6.88 3.38 -17.26
N ARG A 94 7.37 4.24 -18.16
CA ARG A 94 6.67 5.45 -18.58
C ARG A 94 5.46 5.17 -19.47
N TYR A 95 5.62 4.24 -20.40
CA TYR A 95 4.59 3.82 -21.36
C TYR A 95 4.38 2.30 -21.26
N PRO A 96 3.64 1.81 -20.25
CA PRO A 96 3.40 0.37 -20.06
C PRO A 96 2.73 -0.30 -21.25
N VAL A 97 1.97 0.46 -22.05
CA VAL A 97 1.29 -0.03 -23.26
C VAL A 97 2.25 -0.63 -24.29
N LEU A 98 3.51 -0.17 -24.33
CA LEU A 98 4.53 -0.67 -25.25
C LEU A 98 4.96 -2.11 -24.94
N LYS A 99 4.58 -2.67 -23.79
CA LYS A 99 4.81 -4.09 -23.45
C LYS A 99 3.88 -5.03 -24.23
N TYR A 100 2.77 -4.53 -24.75
CA TYR A 100 1.82 -5.35 -25.49
C TYR A 100 2.28 -5.52 -26.94
N ARG A 101 2.23 -6.75 -27.44
CA ARG A 101 2.67 -7.10 -28.80
C ARG A 101 1.86 -6.40 -29.90
N SER A 102 0.62 -6.02 -29.60
CA SER A 102 -0.30 -5.32 -30.51
C SER A 102 -0.13 -3.79 -30.50
N CYS A 103 0.83 -3.26 -29.74
CA CYS A 103 1.02 -1.82 -29.64
C CYS A 103 1.50 -1.23 -30.99
N PRO A 104 0.80 -0.23 -31.55
CA PRO A 104 1.19 0.38 -32.83
C PRO A 104 2.35 1.38 -32.69
N PHE A 105 2.78 1.68 -31.47
CA PHE A 105 3.81 2.68 -31.18
C PHE A 105 5.22 2.06 -31.12
N SER A 106 6.21 2.75 -31.69
CA SER A 106 7.61 2.29 -31.68
C SER A 106 8.29 2.59 -30.35
N VAL A 107 8.93 1.57 -29.77
CA VAL A 107 9.73 1.71 -28.53
C VAL A 107 10.87 2.72 -28.72
N ASP A 108 11.53 2.71 -29.88
CA ASP A 108 12.69 3.56 -30.12
C ASP A 108 12.30 5.03 -30.29
N GLN A 109 11.16 5.32 -30.92
CA GLN A 109 10.61 6.68 -30.98
C GLN A 109 10.30 7.22 -29.57
N MET A 110 9.71 6.39 -28.71
CA MET A 110 9.38 6.77 -27.33
C MET A 110 10.64 6.94 -26.46
N ARG A 111 11.73 6.21 -26.75
CA ARG A 111 13.06 6.46 -26.14
C ARG A 111 13.65 7.79 -26.59
N ASP A 112 13.47 8.17 -27.85
CA ASP A 112 13.92 9.47 -28.36
C ASP A 112 13.14 10.64 -27.75
N GLU A 113 11.84 10.46 -27.48
CA GLU A 113 11.05 11.43 -26.74
C GLU A 113 11.57 11.64 -25.32
N ILE A 114 11.82 10.56 -24.57
CA ILE A 114 12.41 10.64 -23.23
C ILE A 114 13.76 11.36 -23.25
N ARG A 115 14.62 11.06 -24.24
CA ARG A 115 15.91 11.75 -24.41
C ARG A 115 15.74 13.24 -24.71
N ARG A 116 14.75 13.60 -25.52
CA ARG A 116 14.47 15.01 -25.91
C ARG A 116 13.93 15.84 -24.76
N GLU A 117 13.11 15.28 -23.88
CA GLU A 117 12.60 15.99 -22.71
C GLU A 117 13.68 16.34 -21.68
N GLY A 118 14.82 15.61 -21.71
CA GLY A 118 15.94 15.83 -20.82
C GLY A 118 15.60 15.59 -19.34
N PRO A 119 16.59 15.72 -18.44
CA PRO A 119 16.30 15.74 -17.01
C PRO A 119 15.53 17.03 -16.72
N SER A 120 14.21 16.91 -16.50
CA SER A 120 13.44 18.03 -15.97
C SER A 120 14.09 18.49 -14.65
N LYS A 121 14.57 19.74 -14.64
CA LYS A 121 15.18 20.39 -13.47
C LYS A 121 14.27 20.27 -12.24
#